data_AF-A0A4S2T925-F1
#
_entry.id   AF-A0A4S2T925-F1
#
_cell.length_a   1.000
_cell.length_b   1.000
_cell.length_c   1.000
_cell.angle_alpha   90.00
_cell.angle_beta   90.00
_cell.angle_gamma   90.00
#
_symmetry.space_group_name_H-M   'P 1'
#
loop_
_entity.id
_entity.type
_entity.pdbx_description
1 polymer ?
#
loop_
_entity_poly.entity_id
_entity_poly.type
_entity_poly.pdbx_seq_one_letter_code
_entity_poly.pdbx_strand_id
1 'polypeptide(L)'
;MDAKIALKRLTNRATSTFEEAGAARKRLTDALAFQGAQLDGLMDAVLVAEGKAKPWMQLLNRIDRHGVREGLAKQREECLELLLHYGLSMSTSMVRNASQLAEQDGLRRFLDATDTIEIDEDAAPTETPAPELEPAVIGGLRTAVRQQVQVLEAIRGNGVKVHAAGKVTVEDGSAPRLVMVEFAISKGWAQMSNTGPASEGQPVTLTPAGEAILTN
;
A
#
# COMPACT_ATOMS: atom_id res chain seq x y z
N MET A 1 4.12 21.58 -1.50
CA MET A 1 5.54 21.15 -1.66
C MET A 1 5.69 20.06 -2.73
N ASP A 2 6.81 20.00 -3.46
CA ASP A 2 7.14 18.91 -4.42
C ASP A 2 7.16 17.51 -3.75
N ALA A 3 6.59 16.52 -4.43
CA ALA A 3 6.52 15.12 -4.02
C ALA A 3 7.90 14.51 -3.69
N LYS A 4 8.97 14.88 -4.40
CA LYS A 4 10.33 14.38 -4.10
C LYS A 4 10.86 14.92 -2.77
N ILE A 5 10.62 16.20 -2.51
CA ILE A 5 10.99 16.84 -1.25
C ILE A 5 10.17 16.27 -0.10
N ALA A 6 8.88 16.04 -0.34
CA ALA A 6 7.97 15.37 0.60
C ALA A 6 8.48 13.99 0.96
N LEU A 7 8.77 13.16 -0.03
CA LEU A 7 9.29 11.81 0.16
C LEU A 7 10.55 11.83 1.01
N LYS A 8 11.53 12.67 0.67
CA LYS A 8 12.78 12.79 1.43
C LYS A 8 12.52 13.16 2.91
N ARG A 9 11.63 14.11 3.17
CA ARG A 9 11.28 14.51 4.55
C ARG A 9 10.60 13.37 5.31
N LEU A 10 9.64 12.70 4.69
CA LEU A 10 8.92 11.57 5.27
C LEU A 10 9.87 10.41 5.56
N THR A 11 10.73 10.05 4.60
CA THR A 11 11.73 8.99 4.77
C THR A 11 12.71 9.33 5.89
N ASN A 12 13.27 10.54 5.93
CA ASN A 12 14.20 10.94 6.99
C ASN A 12 13.56 10.81 8.38
N ARG A 13 12.30 11.21 8.51
CA ARG A 13 11.57 11.14 9.78
C ARG A 13 11.25 9.69 10.15
N ALA A 14 10.84 8.88 9.19
CA ALA A 14 10.65 7.43 9.37
C ALA A 14 11.95 6.75 9.83
N THR A 15 13.07 7.01 9.16
CA THR A 15 14.38 6.46 9.52
C THR A 15 14.77 6.80 10.96
N SER A 16 14.63 8.07 11.36
CA SER A 16 14.87 8.48 12.75
C SER A 16 14.02 7.69 13.74
N THR A 17 12.73 7.49 13.46
CA THR A 17 11.86 6.70 14.35
C THR A 17 12.21 5.21 14.38
N PHE A 18 12.68 4.64 13.27
CA PHE A 18 13.13 3.25 13.21
C PHE A 18 14.45 3.05 13.97
N GLU A 19 15.36 4.01 13.88
CA GLU A 19 16.60 4.02 14.66
C GLU A 19 16.32 4.13 16.16
N GLU A 20 15.40 5.00 16.58
CA GLU A 20 14.96 5.09 17.98
C GLU A 20 14.38 3.75 18.49
N ALA A 21 13.50 3.11 17.71
CA ALA A 21 12.93 1.80 18.05
C ALA A 21 14.01 0.71 18.10
N GLY A 22 14.93 0.69 17.14
CA GLY A 22 16.07 -0.23 17.11
C GLY A 22 16.99 -0.05 18.31
N ALA A 23 17.29 1.19 18.69
CA ALA A 23 18.11 1.51 19.85
C ALA A 23 17.42 1.11 21.17
N ALA A 24 16.10 1.33 21.29
CA ALA A 24 15.34 0.90 22.46
C ALA A 24 15.35 -0.63 22.61
N ARG A 25 15.08 -1.37 21.52
CA ARG A 25 15.15 -2.85 21.53
C ARG A 25 16.54 -3.32 21.92
N LYS A 26 17.58 -2.75 21.30
CA LYS A 26 18.97 -3.10 21.60
C LYS A 26 19.30 -2.90 23.08
N ARG A 27 18.94 -1.75 23.66
CA ARG A 27 19.16 -1.47 25.10
C ARG A 27 18.48 -2.50 26.00
N LEU A 28 17.23 -2.88 25.68
CA LEU A 28 16.53 -3.92 26.44
C LEU A 28 17.22 -5.28 26.30
N THR A 29 17.61 -5.67 25.08
CA THR A 29 18.33 -6.94 24.83
C THR A 29 19.67 -6.97 25.55
N ASP A 30 20.45 -5.88 25.48
CA ASP A 30 21.75 -5.76 26.14
C ASP A 30 21.59 -5.85 27.68
N ALA A 31 20.56 -5.23 28.25
CA ALA A 31 20.28 -5.32 29.67
C ALA A 31 19.84 -6.74 30.10
N LEU A 32 19.00 -7.41 29.31
CA LEU A 32 18.57 -8.79 29.57
C LEU A 32 19.73 -9.81 29.51
N ALA A 33 20.79 -9.49 28.77
CA ALA A 33 21.98 -10.34 28.69
C ALA A 33 22.87 -10.27 29.95
N PHE A 34 22.68 -9.27 30.83
CA PHE A 34 23.50 -9.08 32.02
C PHE A 34 22.71 -9.35 33.31
N GLN A 35 23.24 -10.25 34.15
CA GLN A 35 22.60 -10.59 35.42
C GLN A 35 22.72 -9.42 36.41
N GLY A 36 21.59 -8.97 36.95
CA GLY A 36 21.54 -7.81 37.86
C GLY A 36 21.42 -6.46 37.16
N ALA A 37 21.20 -6.43 35.84
CA ALA A 37 20.87 -5.19 35.13
C ALA A 37 19.54 -4.61 35.62
N GLN A 38 19.46 -3.27 35.68
CA GLN A 38 18.22 -2.57 35.97
C GLN A 38 17.33 -2.55 34.72
N LEU A 39 16.16 -3.18 34.81
CA LEU A 39 15.21 -3.31 33.69
C LEU A 39 14.07 -2.29 33.74
N ASP A 40 14.05 -1.44 34.77
CA ASP A 40 12.97 -0.49 35.01
C ASP A 40 12.75 0.44 33.81
N GLY A 41 11.53 0.48 33.30
CA GLY A 41 11.13 1.34 32.18
C GLY A 41 11.73 0.99 30.82
N LEU A 42 12.59 -0.02 30.69
CA LEU A 42 13.15 -0.41 29.39
C LEU A 42 12.09 -1.02 28.47
N MET A 43 11.17 -1.81 29.03
CA MET A 43 10.04 -2.34 28.26
C MET A 43 9.11 -1.23 27.79
N ASP A 44 8.80 -0.26 28.67
CA ASP A 44 7.95 0.87 28.32
C ASP A 44 8.61 1.76 27.25
N ALA A 45 9.92 1.97 27.33
CA ALA A 45 10.68 2.69 26.32
C ALA A 45 10.61 2.00 24.95
N VAL A 46 10.66 0.67 24.91
CA VAL A 46 10.45 -0.10 23.68
C VAL A 46 9.03 0.08 23.16
N LEU A 47 8.00 -0.10 24.00
CA LEU A 47 6.60 0.06 23.60
C LEU A 47 6.33 1.44 23.02
N VAL A 48 6.83 2.50 23.65
CA VAL A 48 6.71 3.88 23.19
C VAL A 48 7.43 4.10 21.86
N ALA A 49 8.66 3.59 21.70
CA ALA A 49 9.41 3.77 20.46
C ALA A 49 8.77 3.01 19.28
N GLU A 50 8.29 1.79 19.52
CA GLU A 50 7.57 0.98 18.53
C GLU A 50 6.24 1.62 18.14
N GLY A 51 5.48 2.11 19.13
CA GLY A 51 4.21 2.81 18.90
C GLY A 51 4.39 4.01 17.96
N LYS A 52 5.47 4.78 18.13
CA LYS A 52 5.81 5.90 17.22
C LYS A 52 6.23 5.43 15.83
N ALA A 53 7.00 4.34 15.73
CA ALA A 53 7.54 3.84 14.46
C ALA A 53 6.47 3.20 13.56
N LYS A 54 5.47 2.53 14.15
CA LYS A 54 4.42 1.79 13.46
C LYS A 54 3.71 2.57 12.33
N PRO A 55 3.18 3.80 12.54
CA PRO A 55 2.52 4.55 11.47
C PRO A 55 3.48 4.96 10.35
N TRP A 56 4.77 5.20 10.63
CA TRP A 56 5.77 5.48 9.59
C TRP A 56 6.07 4.26 8.73
N MET A 57 6.11 3.06 9.31
CA MET A 57 6.27 1.82 8.54
C MET A 57 5.08 1.59 7.61
N GLN A 58 3.85 1.79 8.12
CA GLN A 58 2.64 1.69 7.31
C GLN A 58 2.62 2.74 6.18
N LEU A 59 3.01 3.98 6.49
CA LEU A 59 3.14 5.04 5.50
C LEU A 59 4.08 4.65 4.35
N LEU A 60 5.31 4.23 4.65
CA LEU A 60 6.28 3.87 3.60
C LEU A 60 5.76 2.74 2.70
N ASN A 61 5.14 1.71 3.30
CA ASN A 61 4.49 0.64 2.54
C ASN A 61 3.35 1.14 1.64
N ARG A 62 2.61 2.16 2.06
CA ARG A 62 1.55 2.79 1.26
C ARG A 62 2.12 3.68 0.16
N ILE A 63 3.19 4.42 0.44
CA ILE A 63 3.89 5.25 -0.54
C ILE A 63 4.40 4.38 -1.70
N ASP A 64 4.97 3.22 -1.39
CA ASP A 64 5.46 2.29 -2.41
C ASP A 64 4.36 1.75 -3.34
N ARG A 65 3.10 1.75 -2.88
CA ARG A 65 1.94 1.21 -3.62
C ARG A 65 1.11 2.27 -4.34
N HIS A 66 0.96 3.45 -3.74
CA HIS A 66 0.00 4.47 -4.17
C HIS A 66 0.66 5.82 -4.48
N GLY A 67 1.98 5.93 -4.28
CA GLY A 67 2.70 7.19 -4.39
C GLY A 67 2.59 8.05 -3.12
N VAL A 68 3.41 9.11 -3.09
CA VAL A 68 3.66 9.90 -1.86
C VAL A 68 2.40 10.60 -1.36
N ARG A 69 1.64 11.23 -2.27
CA ARG A 69 0.44 12.00 -1.94
C ARG A 69 -0.68 11.11 -1.41
N GLU A 70 -1.11 10.13 -2.21
CA GLU A 70 -2.22 9.24 -1.86
C GLU A 70 -1.86 8.36 -0.65
N GLY A 71 -0.61 7.89 -0.58
CA GLY A 71 -0.12 7.13 0.57
C GLY A 71 -0.19 7.93 1.87
N LEU A 72 0.21 9.20 1.85
CA LEU A 72 0.15 10.08 3.02
C LEU A 72 -1.29 10.40 3.43
N ALA A 73 -2.15 10.74 2.47
CA ALA A 73 -3.55 11.03 2.74
C ALA A 73 -4.28 9.84 3.38
N LYS A 74 -4.17 8.65 2.76
CA LYS A 74 -4.78 7.42 3.28
C LYS A 74 -4.24 7.02 4.65
N GLN A 75 -2.95 7.22 4.90
CA GLN A 75 -2.38 6.92 6.21
C GLN A 75 -2.90 7.88 7.29
N ARG A 76 -3.04 9.18 7.00
CA ARG A 76 -3.63 10.13 7.95
C ARG A 76 -5.07 9.80 8.26
N GLU A 77 -5.85 9.45 7.25
CA GLU A 77 -7.24 9.01 7.40
C GLU A 77 -7.33 7.77 8.30
N GLU A 78 -6.56 6.72 8.01
CA GLU A 78 -6.50 5.52 8.86
C GLU A 78 -6.07 5.84 10.30
N CYS A 79 -5.08 6.71 10.50
CA CYS A 79 -4.66 7.12 11.84
C CYS A 79 -5.76 7.84 12.61
N LEU A 80 -6.53 8.71 11.94
CA LEU A 80 -7.67 9.40 12.53
C LEU A 80 -8.80 8.42 12.87
N GLU A 81 -9.14 7.52 11.95
CA GLU A 81 -10.14 6.46 12.19
C GLU A 81 -9.76 5.59 13.38
N LEU A 82 -8.50 5.16 13.47
CA LEU A 82 -8.02 4.38 14.60
C LEU A 82 -8.14 5.16 15.92
N LEU A 83 -7.83 6.45 15.95
CA LEU A 83 -7.98 7.27 17.16
C LEU A 83 -9.45 7.51 17.55
N LEU A 84 -10.35 7.60 16.58
CA LEU A 84 -11.78 7.81 16.82
C LEU A 84 -12.51 6.52 17.21
N HIS A 85 -12.13 5.39 16.61
CA HIS A 85 -12.79 4.10 16.82
C HIS A 85 -12.19 3.27 17.96
N TYR A 86 -10.95 3.53 18.38
CA TYR A 86 -10.42 2.90 19.59
C TYR A 86 -11.04 3.53 20.84
N GLY A 87 -12.17 2.98 21.27
CA GLY A 87 -12.53 3.00 22.68
C GLY A 87 -11.47 2.24 23.48
N LEU A 88 -11.09 2.73 24.66
CA LEU A 88 -10.21 2.02 25.60
C LEU A 88 -10.90 0.73 26.06
N SER A 89 -10.81 -0.32 25.23
CA SER A 89 -11.11 -1.68 25.65
C SER A 89 -9.96 -2.09 26.56
N MET A 90 -10.12 -1.78 27.85
CA MET A 90 -9.15 -2.15 28.87
C MET A 90 -9.11 -3.67 28.96
N SER A 91 -8.10 -4.26 28.34
CA SER A 91 -7.76 -5.66 28.54
C SER A 91 -7.37 -5.85 30.02
N THR A 92 -7.53 -7.06 30.55
CA THR A 92 -6.94 -7.40 31.85
C THR A 92 -5.41 -7.48 31.80
N SER A 93 -4.81 -7.48 30.60
CA SER A 93 -3.37 -7.45 30.41
C SER A 93 -2.82 -6.02 30.45
N MET A 94 -2.03 -5.72 31.48
CA MET A 94 -1.34 -4.44 31.64
C MET A 94 -0.40 -4.12 30.48
N VAL A 95 0.31 -5.14 29.96
CA VAL A 95 1.24 -4.97 28.82
C VAL A 95 0.48 -4.59 27.55
N ARG A 96 -0.67 -5.21 27.30
CA ARG A 96 -1.52 -4.89 26.15
C ARG A 96 -2.11 -3.48 26.25
N ASN A 97 -2.51 -3.07 27.44
CA ASN A 97 -3.01 -1.70 27.67
C ASN A 97 -1.90 -0.68 27.45
N ALA A 98 -0.70 -0.93 27.99
CA ALA A 98 0.46 -0.06 27.79
C ALA A 98 0.86 0.04 26.31
N SER A 99 0.86 -1.08 25.57
CA SER A 99 1.14 -1.07 24.13
C SER A 99 0.07 -0.28 23.36
N GLN A 100 -1.20 -0.44 23.69
CA GLN A 100 -2.29 0.30 23.04
C GLN A 100 -2.19 1.82 23.29
N LEU A 101 -1.88 2.23 24.53
CA LEU A 101 -1.65 3.65 24.85
C LEU A 101 -0.45 4.21 24.08
N ALA A 102 0.65 3.47 24.03
CA ALA A 102 1.83 3.85 23.25
C ALA A 102 1.55 3.95 21.75
N GLU A 103 0.72 3.06 21.20
CA GLU A 103 0.27 3.13 19.80
C GLU A 103 -0.60 4.36 19.55
N GLN A 104 -1.58 4.67 20.41
CA GLN A 104 -2.41 5.86 20.29
C GLN A 104 -1.57 7.14 20.32
N ASP A 105 -0.61 7.23 21.24
CA ASP A 105 0.30 8.38 21.31
C ASP A 105 1.22 8.44 20.08
N GLY A 106 1.63 7.29 19.54
CA GLY A 106 2.35 7.21 18.28
C GLY A 106 1.54 7.76 17.09
N LEU A 107 0.26 7.40 16.99
CA LEU A 107 -0.65 7.91 15.96
C LEU A 107 -0.84 9.42 16.06
N ARG A 108 -1.07 9.96 17.27
CA ARG A 108 -1.19 11.41 17.50
C ARG A 108 0.07 12.15 17.06
N ARG A 109 1.24 11.69 17.50
CA ARG A 109 2.52 12.28 17.12
C ARG A 109 2.79 12.19 15.61
N PHE A 110 2.33 11.12 14.95
CA PHE A 110 2.42 10.98 13.51
C PHE A 110 1.55 12.02 12.79
N LEU A 111 0.30 12.20 13.23
CA LEU A 111 -0.59 13.22 12.68
C LEU A 111 0.02 14.61 12.88
N ASP A 112 0.44 14.98 14.08
CA ASP A 112 1.12 16.26 14.36
C ASP A 112 2.37 16.46 13.49
N ALA A 113 3.19 15.41 13.37
CA ALA A 113 4.42 15.44 12.58
C ALA A 113 4.19 15.62 11.09
N THR A 114 3.03 15.17 10.60
CA THR A 114 2.69 15.22 9.18
C THR A 114 1.76 16.36 8.85
N ASP A 115 1.01 16.96 9.78
CA ASP A 115 -0.01 17.99 9.54
C ASP A 115 0.46 19.11 8.59
N THR A 116 1.68 19.59 8.79
CA THR A 116 2.31 20.66 7.97
C THR A 116 2.82 20.22 6.58
N ILE A 117 2.71 18.95 6.23
CA ILE A 117 3.18 18.40 4.95
C ILE A 117 2.02 18.44 3.96
N GLU A 118 1.97 19.51 3.18
CA GLU A 118 1.09 19.63 2.02
C GLU A 118 1.92 19.34 0.76
N ILE A 119 1.47 18.35 -0.01
CA ILE A 119 2.11 17.95 -1.27
C ILE A 119 1.28 18.60 -2.37
N ASP A 120 1.90 19.50 -3.13
CA ASP A 120 1.20 20.20 -4.21
C ASP A 120 0.75 19.16 -5.24
N GLU A 121 -0.39 19.41 -5.87
CA GLU A 121 -0.62 18.79 -7.16
C GLU A 121 0.52 19.25 -8.07
N ASP A 122 1.43 18.34 -8.42
CA ASP A 122 1.96 18.41 -9.77
C ASP A 122 0.74 18.54 -10.66
N ALA A 123 0.66 19.67 -11.38
CA ALA A 123 -0.37 19.92 -12.36
C ALA A 123 -0.66 18.61 -13.06
N ALA A 124 -1.95 18.24 -13.15
CA ALA A 124 -2.37 17.22 -14.10
C ALA A 124 -1.52 17.40 -15.34
N PRO A 125 -0.83 16.35 -15.85
CA PRO A 125 -0.08 16.49 -17.09
C PRO A 125 -1.03 17.19 -18.03
N THR A 126 -0.67 18.42 -18.40
CA THR A 126 -1.49 19.24 -19.29
C THR A 126 -1.80 18.31 -20.43
N GLU A 127 -3.08 18.14 -20.77
CA GLU A 127 -3.51 17.44 -21.97
C GLU A 127 -2.81 18.12 -23.15
N THR A 128 -1.57 17.69 -23.36
CA THR A 128 -0.76 18.00 -24.52
C THR A 128 -1.23 16.93 -25.48
N PRO A 129 -1.81 17.29 -26.63
CA PRO A 129 -2.35 16.32 -27.56
C PRO A 129 -1.31 15.24 -27.82
N ALA A 130 -1.75 13.99 -27.68
CA ALA A 130 -0.94 12.78 -27.66
C ALA A 130 0.21 12.84 -28.69
N PRO A 131 1.48 12.75 -28.27
CA PRO A 131 2.53 12.31 -29.17
C PRO A 131 2.37 10.80 -29.37
N GLU A 132 2.26 10.40 -30.64
CA GLU A 132 2.39 9.04 -31.16
C GLU A 132 3.47 8.25 -30.40
N LEU A 133 3.06 7.15 -29.76
CA LEU A 133 3.95 6.24 -29.06
C LEU A 133 4.76 5.44 -30.09
N GLU A 134 6.05 5.76 -30.23
CA GLU A 134 7.03 4.79 -30.70
C GLU A 134 7.21 3.68 -29.66
N PRO A 135 7.36 2.40 -30.08
CA PRO A 135 7.33 1.27 -29.17
C PRO A 135 8.60 1.18 -28.32
N ALA A 136 8.46 1.34 -27.01
CA ALA A 136 9.49 0.99 -26.04
C ALA A 136 9.69 -0.54 -26.02
N VAL A 137 10.90 -0.96 -26.37
CA VAL A 137 11.36 -2.35 -26.32
C VAL A 137 11.33 -2.86 -24.88
N ILE A 138 10.46 -3.85 -24.60
CA ILE A 138 10.29 -4.46 -23.29
C ILE A 138 11.34 -5.58 -23.12
N GLY A 139 12.37 -5.30 -22.32
CA GLY A 139 13.22 -6.33 -21.75
C GLY A 139 12.57 -6.95 -20.50
N GLY A 140 12.38 -8.26 -20.51
CA GLY A 140 12.17 -9.07 -19.30
C GLY A 140 10.79 -9.73 -19.16
N LEU A 141 10.48 -10.72 -20.02
CA LEU A 141 9.44 -11.72 -19.74
C LEU A 141 9.84 -12.51 -18.48
N ARG A 142 9.31 -12.11 -17.32
CA ARG A 142 9.27 -12.97 -16.12
C ARG A 142 8.06 -13.88 -16.26
N THR A 143 8.31 -15.18 -16.22
CA THR A 143 7.35 -16.28 -16.34
C THR A 143 6.13 -16.05 -15.45
N ALA A 144 4.94 -15.95 -16.06
CA ALA A 144 3.69 -15.77 -15.32
C ALA A 144 3.37 -17.02 -14.49
N VAL A 145 2.84 -16.83 -13.28
CA VAL A 145 2.41 -17.92 -12.39
C VAL A 145 1.23 -18.65 -13.05
N ARG A 146 1.09 -19.99 -12.87
CA ARG A 146 0.01 -20.81 -13.48
C ARG A 146 -1.40 -20.23 -13.34
N GLN A 147 -1.69 -19.55 -12.23
CA GLN A 147 -2.97 -18.87 -11.98
C GLN A 147 -3.17 -17.60 -12.84
N GLN A 148 -2.08 -16.92 -13.22
CA GLN A 148 -2.12 -15.73 -14.09
C GLN A 148 -2.37 -16.14 -15.55
N VAL A 149 -1.79 -17.25 -16.00
CA VAL A 149 -2.05 -17.82 -17.33
C VAL A 149 -3.53 -18.19 -17.47
N GLN A 150 -4.12 -18.85 -16.47
CA GLN A 150 -5.56 -19.18 -16.45
C GLN A 150 -6.47 -17.94 -16.54
N VAL A 151 -6.05 -16.82 -15.94
CA VAL A 151 -6.80 -15.56 -16.01
C VAL A 151 -6.69 -14.94 -17.41
N LEU A 152 -5.52 -14.98 -18.02
CA LEU A 152 -5.33 -14.51 -19.40
C LEU A 152 -6.11 -15.38 -20.41
N GLU A 153 -6.16 -16.70 -20.21
CA GLU A 153 -7.00 -17.61 -21.00
C GLU A 153 -8.49 -17.28 -20.84
N ALA A 154 -8.95 -17.00 -19.62
CA ALA A 154 -10.33 -16.59 -19.37
C ALA A 154 -10.66 -15.25 -20.03
N ILE A 155 -9.74 -14.29 -20.05
CA ILE A 155 -9.92 -13.01 -20.75
C ILE A 155 -9.96 -13.21 -22.28
N ARG A 156 -9.16 -14.15 -22.82
CA ARG A 156 -9.15 -14.48 -24.25
C ARG A 156 -10.44 -15.13 -24.73
N GLY A 157 -10.96 -16.10 -23.97
CA GLY A 157 -12.03 -16.99 -24.41
C GLY A 157 -13.44 -16.56 -24.01
N ASN A 158 -13.60 -15.83 -22.91
CA ASN A 158 -14.87 -15.86 -22.18
C ASN A 158 -15.57 -14.50 -22.00
N GLY A 159 -15.09 -13.44 -22.67
CA GLY A 159 -15.76 -12.13 -22.64
C GLY A 159 -15.89 -11.54 -21.24
N VAL A 160 -14.78 -11.43 -20.51
CA VAL A 160 -14.76 -10.95 -19.12
C VAL A 160 -15.25 -9.50 -19.05
N LYS A 161 -16.30 -9.24 -18.27
CA LYS A 161 -16.88 -7.91 -18.02
C LYS A 161 -16.70 -7.53 -16.55
N VAL A 162 -16.20 -6.32 -16.29
CA VAL A 162 -16.06 -5.77 -14.94
C VAL A 162 -17.12 -4.71 -14.71
N HIS A 163 -17.93 -4.90 -13.67
CA HIS A 163 -18.99 -3.98 -13.28
C HIS A 163 -18.47 -2.96 -12.26
N ALA A 164 -19.06 -1.76 -12.25
CA ALA A 164 -18.73 -0.69 -11.30
C ALA A 164 -18.87 -1.10 -9.82
N ALA A 165 -19.65 -2.14 -9.52
CA ALA A 165 -19.82 -2.72 -8.19
C ALA A 165 -18.70 -3.72 -7.78
N GLY A 166 -17.59 -3.79 -8.53
CA GLY A 166 -16.49 -4.72 -8.24
C GLY A 166 -16.83 -6.19 -8.55
N LYS A 167 -17.83 -6.43 -9.41
CA LYS A 167 -18.25 -7.78 -9.81
C LYS A 167 -17.66 -8.11 -11.17
N VAL A 168 -17.02 -9.27 -11.29
CA VAL A 168 -16.59 -9.83 -12.58
C VAL A 168 -17.65 -10.79 -13.07
N THR A 169 -18.18 -10.56 -14.27
CA THR A 169 -19.06 -11.49 -14.96
C THR A 169 -18.36 -12.00 -16.20
N VAL A 170 -18.64 -13.24 -16.56
CA VAL A 170 -18.04 -13.93 -17.69
C VAL A 170 -19.19 -14.53 -18.50
N GLU A 171 -19.10 -14.48 -19.82
CA GLU A 171 -20.16 -14.99 -20.69
C GLU A 171 -20.20 -16.51 -20.67
N ASP A 172 -19.03 -17.18 -20.61
CA ASP A 172 -18.91 -18.63 -20.49
C ASP A 172 -17.80 -19.06 -19.52
N GLY A 173 -18.11 -19.94 -18.55
CA GLY A 173 -17.11 -20.57 -17.68
C GLY A 173 -16.89 -19.91 -16.30
N SER A 174 -15.75 -20.22 -15.67
CA SER A 174 -15.44 -19.80 -14.30
C SER A 174 -14.97 -18.34 -14.26
N ALA A 175 -15.64 -17.52 -13.46
CA ALA A 175 -15.28 -16.11 -13.31
C ALA A 175 -13.94 -15.96 -12.56
N PRO A 176 -12.91 -15.32 -13.16
CA PRO A 176 -11.67 -15.03 -12.46
C PRO A 176 -11.92 -14.02 -11.35
N ARG A 177 -11.12 -14.09 -10.28
CA ARG A 177 -11.21 -13.13 -9.17
C ARG A 177 -10.90 -11.72 -9.67
N LEU A 178 -11.67 -10.73 -9.23
CA LEU A 178 -11.48 -9.30 -9.58
C LEU A 178 -10.01 -8.85 -9.45
N VAL A 179 -9.38 -9.19 -8.32
CA VAL A 179 -7.99 -8.85 -8.01
C VAL A 179 -7.01 -9.33 -9.08
N MET A 180 -7.29 -10.46 -9.73
CA MET A 180 -6.42 -11.00 -10.78
C MET A 180 -6.63 -10.31 -12.13
N VAL A 181 -7.85 -9.86 -12.43
CA VAL A 181 -8.17 -9.10 -13.64
C VAL A 181 -7.55 -7.70 -13.54
N GLU A 182 -7.70 -7.05 -12.39
CA GLU A 182 -7.03 -5.77 -12.09
C GLU A 182 -5.51 -5.90 -12.15
N PHE A 183 -4.96 -7.02 -11.67
CA PHE A 183 -3.54 -7.29 -11.80
C PHE A 183 -3.10 -7.39 -13.27
N ALA A 184 -3.83 -8.13 -14.11
CA ALA A 184 -3.52 -8.24 -15.54
C ALA A 184 -3.57 -6.87 -16.25
N ILE A 185 -4.52 -6.01 -15.86
CA ILE A 185 -4.61 -4.64 -16.37
C ILE A 185 -3.43 -3.79 -15.90
N SER A 186 -3.08 -3.86 -14.61
CA SER A 186 -1.94 -3.12 -14.04
C SER A 186 -0.59 -3.48 -14.68
N LYS A 187 -0.48 -4.69 -15.23
CA LYS A 187 0.72 -5.17 -15.93
C LYS A 187 0.70 -4.90 -17.43
N GLY A 188 -0.36 -4.29 -17.95
CA GLY A 188 -0.54 -4.03 -19.37
C GLY A 188 -0.76 -5.30 -20.19
N TRP A 189 -1.18 -6.41 -19.58
CA TRP A 189 -1.49 -7.68 -20.26
C TRP A 189 -2.93 -7.72 -20.77
N ALA A 190 -3.80 -6.92 -20.16
CA ALA A 190 -5.18 -6.74 -20.56
C ALA A 190 -5.58 -5.27 -20.47
N GLN A 191 -6.60 -4.86 -21.20
CA GLN A 191 -7.13 -3.51 -21.20
C GLN A 191 -8.66 -3.54 -21.10
N MET A 192 -9.21 -2.68 -20.25
CA MET A 192 -10.65 -2.40 -20.21
C MET A 192 -11.02 -1.51 -21.39
N SER A 193 -12.01 -1.94 -22.17
CA SER A 193 -12.58 -1.10 -23.22
C SER A 193 -13.62 -0.16 -22.62
N ASN A 194 -13.51 1.13 -22.94
CA ASN A 194 -14.48 2.16 -22.54
C ASN A 194 -15.70 2.23 -23.48
N THR A 195 -15.93 1.20 -24.30
CA THR A 195 -16.92 1.22 -25.39
C THR A 195 -18.35 0.87 -24.97
N GLY A 196 -18.72 0.98 -23.69
CA GLY A 196 -20.06 0.61 -23.22
C GLY A 196 -20.52 1.31 -21.94
N PRO A 197 -21.84 1.33 -21.67
CA PRO A 197 -22.39 1.90 -20.44
C PRO A 197 -21.92 1.10 -19.22
N ALA A 198 -21.47 1.81 -18.17
CA ALA A 198 -20.92 1.21 -16.94
C ALA A 198 -21.90 0.25 -16.22
N SER A 199 -23.20 0.34 -16.53
CA SER A 199 -24.25 -0.55 -16.03
C SER A 199 -24.23 -1.97 -16.63
N GLU A 200 -23.63 -2.14 -17.82
CA GLU A 200 -23.57 -3.45 -18.51
C GLU A 200 -22.24 -4.18 -18.29
N GLY A 201 -21.29 -3.51 -17.63
CA GLY A 201 -19.94 -4.00 -17.37
C GLY A 201 -18.98 -3.67 -18.52
N GLN A 202 -17.78 -3.22 -18.17
CA GLN A 202 -16.74 -2.89 -19.15
C GLN A 202 -16.03 -4.17 -19.60
N PRO A 203 -15.99 -4.48 -20.91
CA PRO A 203 -15.32 -5.67 -21.39
C PRO A 203 -13.80 -5.50 -21.28
N VAL A 204 -13.13 -6.56 -20.84
CA VAL A 204 -11.68 -6.65 -20.73
C VAL A 204 -11.17 -7.47 -21.91
N THR A 205 -10.22 -6.91 -22.64
CA THR A 205 -9.58 -7.55 -23.80
C THR A 205 -8.08 -7.72 -23.55
N LEU A 206 -7.46 -8.73 -24.17
CA LEU A 206 -6.01 -8.92 -24.06
C LEU A 206 -5.26 -7.89 -24.91
N THR A 207 -4.11 -7.46 -24.42
CA THR A 207 -3.14 -6.70 -25.22
C THR A 207 -2.17 -7.66 -25.92
N PRO A 208 -1.40 -7.20 -26.93
CA PRO A 208 -0.36 -8.02 -27.56
C PRO A 208 0.66 -8.59 -26.56
N ALA A 209 0.91 -7.88 -25.44
CA ALA A 209 1.76 -8.36 -24.36
C ALA A 209 1.13 -9.52 -23.57
N GLY A 210 -0.18 -9.49 -23.33
CA GLY A 210 -0.91 -10.61 -22.71
C GLY A 210 -0.99 -11.83 -23.61
N GLU A 211 -1.15 -11.64 -24.92
CA GLU A 211 -1.11 -12.73 -25.89
C GLU A 211 0.27 -13.39 -25.97
N ALA A 212 1.35 -12.62 -25.91
CA ALA A 212 2.72 -13.13 -25.89
C ALA A 212 3.05 -13.97 -24.64
N ILE A 213 2.30 -13.79 -23.55
CA ILE A 213 2.45 -14.61 -22.32
C ILE A 213 1.72 -15.95 -22.48
N LEU A 214 0.66 -16.01 -23.28
CA LEU A 214 -0.08 -17.25 -23.54
C LEU A 214 0.60 -18.16 -24.56
N THR A 215 1.51 -17.64 -25.38
CA THR A 215 2.24 -18.39 -26.41
C THR A 215 3.61 -18.90 -25.96
N ASN A 216 4.07 -18.53 -24.75
CA ASN A 216 5.30 -19.02 -24.12
C ASN A 216 5.01 -20.10 -23.07
#